data_AF-A0A0C9ZMG7-F1
#
_entry.id   AF-A0A0C9ZMG7-F1
#
_cell.length_a   1.000
_cell.length_b   1.000
_cell.length_c   1.000
_cell.angle_alpha   90.00
_cell.angle_beta   90.00
_cell.angle_gamma   90.00
#
_symmetry.space_group_name_H-M   'P 1'
#
loop_
_entity.id
_entity.type
_entity.pdbx_description
1 polymer ?
#
loop_
_entity_poly.entity_id
_entity_poly.type
_entity_poly.pdbx_seq_one_letter_code
_entity_poly.pdbx_strand_id
1 'polypeptide(L)'
;MLISTSLDTNLWKHIPFPSSDVTLLQLSGPYSKCTIVNIYNDCHSQSTLETLDTFIESNVATLRPTINDHVLWMGDFNRHHPLWEEMRHHHLFNYTAANPLIDLIANYGMIQLRCTGGEEP
;
A
#
# COMPACT_ATOMS: atom_id res chain seq x y z
N MET A 1 2.20 9.38 -8.82
CA MET A 1 1.19 10.07 -7.96
C MET A 1 1.23 11.56 -8.24
N LEU A 2 0.09 12.25 -8.23
CA LEU A 2 -0.02 13.69 -8.41
C LEU A 2 -0.79 14.30 -7.24
N ILE A 3 -0.47 15.54 -6.88
CA ILE A 3 -1.16 16.29 -5.82
C ILE A 3 -1.59 17.65 -6.35
N SER A 4 -2.80 18.08 -6.00
CA SER A 4 -3.33 19.36 -6.42
C SER A 4 -2.57 20.51 -5.76
N THR A 5 -2.27 21.56 -6.52
CA THR A 5 -1.70 22.81 -6.01
C THR A 5 -2.66 23.58 -5.10
N SER A 6 -3.95 23.21 -5.08
CA SER A 6 -4.93 23.76 -4.15
C SER A 6 -4.73 23.29 -2.70
N LEU A 7 -3.95 22.23 -2.47
CA LEU A 7 -3.62 21.76 -1.14
C LEU A 7 -2.46 22.58 -0.57
N ASP A 8 -2.64 23.12 0.63
CA ASP A 8 -1.58 23.85 1.33
C ASP A 8 -0.32 22.98 1.45
N THR A 9 0.80 23.51 0.96
CA THR A 9 2.11 22.84 0.96
C THR A 9 2.65 22.53 2.35
N ASN A 10 2.09 23.14 3.40
CA ASN A 10 2.42 22.83 4.79
C ASN A 10 1.64 21.62 5.35
N LEU A 11 0.57 21.20 4.66
CA LEU A 11 -0.29 20.10 5.09
C LEU A 11 0.10 18.76 4.46
N TRP A 12 1.19 18.71 3.70
CA TRP A 12 1.70 17.47 3.16
C TRP A 12 3.21 17.46 3.02
N LYS A 13 3.79 16.26 2.98
CA LYS A 13 5.20 16.07 2.60
C LYS A 13 5.39 14.79 1.81
N HIS A 14 6.29 14.86 0.84
CA HIS A 14 6.83 13.67 0.19
C HIS A 14 7.79 12.97 1.17
N ILE A 15 7.67 11.65 1.30
CA ILE A 15 8.62 10.83 2.05
C ILE A 15 9.50 10.09 1.02
N PRO A 16 10.82 10.34 0.99
CA PRO A 16 11.71 9.66 0.05
C PRO A 16 11.65 8.14 0.23
N PHE A 17 11.66 7.42 -0.90
CA PHE A 17 11.74 5.97 -0.96
C PHE A 17 12.91 5.55 -1.86
N PRO A 18 13.57 4.40 -1.60
CA PRO A 18 14.74 3.97 -2.38
C PRO A 18 14.47 3.61 -3.85
N SER A 19 13.21 3.38 -4.25
CA SER A 19 12.80 3.05 -5.62
C SER A 19 11.80 4.07 -6.18
N SER A 20 11.80 4.26 -7.51
CA SER A 20 10.77 5.03 -8.23
C SER A 20 9.42 4.32 -8.31
N ASP A 21 9.37 3.01 -8.05
CA ASP A 21 8.15 2.21 -8.13
C ASP A 21 7.20 2.48 -6.96
N VAL A 22 7.70 3.09 -5.88
CA VAL A 22 6.89 3.47 -4.74
C VAL A 22 7.02 4.96 -4.50
N THR A 23 5.87 5.64 -4.34
CA THR A 23 5.83 7.05 -3.94
C THR A 23 5.04 7.19 -2.66
N LEU A 24 5.60 7.88 -1.66
CA LEU A 24 4.95 8.12 -0.38
C LEU A 24 4.61 9.59 -0.18
N LEU A 25 3.39 9.84 0.27
CA LEU A 25 2.88 11.16 0.63
C LEU A 25 2.26 11.08 2.02
N GLN A 26 2.71 11.92 2.94
CA GLN A 26 2.05 12.07 4.23
C GLN A 26 1.25 13.37 4.25
N LEU A 27 -0.07 13.24 4.41
CA LEU A 27 -0.99 14.32 4.68
C LEU A 27 -1.04 14.57 6.20
N SER A 28 -1.15 15.83 6.60
CA SER A 28 -1.34 16.26 7.99
C SER A 28 -2.62 17.04 8.09
N GLY A 29 -3.58 16.56 8.88
CA GLY A 29 -4.82 17.25 9.18
C GLY A 29 -4.94 17.62 10.66
N PRO A 30 -6.04 18.29 11.06
CA PRO A 30 -6.28 18.66 12.45
C PRO A 30 -6.39 17.49 13.42
N TYR A 31 -6.75 16.30 12.92
CA TYR A 31 -7.07 15.13 13.75
C TYR A 31 -5.99 14.05 13.74
N SER A 32 -5.33 13.85 12.60
CA SER A 32 -4.25 12.88 12.46
C SER A 32 -3.48 13.09 11.14
N LYS A 33 -2.40 12.34 10.99
CA LYS A 33 -1.66 12.19 9.75
C LYS A 33 -2.14 10.95 9.01
N CYS A 34 -2.11 11.02 7.68
CA CYS A 34 -2.39 9.89 6.82
C CYS A 34 -1.26 9.75 5.80
N THR A 35 -0.53 8.63 5.86
CA THR A 35 0.51 8.30 4.90
C THR A 35 -0.06 7.44 3.79
N ILE A 36 -0.04 7.95 2.57
CA ILE A 36 -0.43 7.24 1.36
C ILE A 36 0.84 6.67 0.73
N VAL A 37 0.84 5.35 0.53
CA VAL A 37 1.91 4.59 -0.13
C VAL A 37 1.35 4.11 -1.47
N ASN A 38 1.76 4.76 -2.55
CA ASN A 38 1.40 4.35 -3.90
C ASN A 38 2.48 3.39 -4.43
N ILE A 39 2.12 2.11 -4.57
CA ILE A 39 3.00 1.00 -4.91
C ILE A 39 2.70 0.58 -6.35
N TYR A 40 3.73 0.60 -7.18
CA TYR A 40 3.78 -0.13 -8.43
C TYR A 40 4.70 -1.35 -8.21
N ASN A 41 4.23 -2.53 -8.55
CA ASN A 41 5.06 -3.74 -8.50
C ASN A 41 5.16 -4.30 -9.92
N ASP A 42 6.38 -4.50 -10.41
CA ASP A 42 6.68 -4.77 -11.82
C ASP A 42 6.38 -6.20 -12.29
N CYS A 43 5.85 -7.03 -11.39
CA CYS A 43 5.62 -8.46 -11.54
C CYS A 43 6.88 -9.36 -11.61
N HIS A 44 7.98 -8.86 -12.15
CA HIS A 44 9.18 -9.61 -12.48
C HIS A 44 10.12 -9.83 -11.29
N SER A 45 10.07 -8.94 -10.30
CA SER A 45 10.92 -8.97 -9.11
C SER A 45 10.10 -9.02 -7.82
N GLN A 46 10.75 -9.43 -6.73
CA GLN A 46 10.26 -9.25 -5.36
C GLN A 46 10.88 -8.04 -4.65
N SER A 47 11.88 -7.41 -5.27
CA SER A 47 12.67 -6.33 -4.68
C SER A 47 11.82 -5.18 -4.17
N THR A 48 10.71 -4.85 -4.85
CA THR A 48 9.82 -3.77 -4.41
C THR A 48 9.16 -4.08 -3.08
N LEU A 49 8.70 -5.32 -2.88
CA LEU A 49 8.04 -5.76 -1.64
C LEU A 49 9.07 -5.91 -0.50
N GLU A 50 10.25 -6.46 -0.78
CA GLU A 50 11.34 -6.57 0.21
C GLU A 50 11.85 -5.20 0.67
N THR A 51 12.00 -4.26 -0.27
CA THR A 51 12.41 -2.88 0.02
C THR A 51 11.31 -2.17 0.81
N LEU A 52 10.04 -2.39 0.46
CA LEU A 52 8.90 -1.82 1.17
C LEU A 52 8.88 -2.31 2.62
N ASP A 53 9.08 -3.60 2.85
CA ASP A 53 9.12 -4.19 4.19
C ASP A 53 10.19 -3.54 5.05
N THR A 54 11.44 -3.62 4.61
CA THR A 54 12.61 -3.04 5.28
C THR A 54 12.40 -1.55 5.58
N PHE A 55 11.83 -0.82 4.61
CA PHE A 55 11.57 0.60 4.76
C PHE A 55 10.52 0.89 5.82
N ILE A 56 9.40 0.16 5.84
CA ILE A 56 8.34 0.40 6.82
C ILE A 56 8.82 0.05 8.22
N GLU A 57 9.49 -1.09 8.42
CA GLU A 57 10.07 -1.46 9.72
C GLU A 57 11.00 -0.36 10.25
N SER A 58 11.88 0.15 9.39
CA SER A 58 12.87 1.17 9.76
C SER A 58 12.27 2.57 9.95
N ASN A 59 11.07 2.84 9.41
CA ASN A 59 10.49 4.18 9.36
C ASN A 59 9.09 4.27 9.99
N VAL A 60 8.67 3.29 10.78
CA VAL A 60 7.33 3.25 11.38
C VAL A 60 6.98 4.54 12.14
N ALA A 61 7.94 5.10 12.90
CA ALA A 61 7.76 6.35 13.63
C ALA A 61 7.57 7.58 12.71
N THR A 62 7.98 7.49 11.44
CA THR A 62 7.74 8.53 10.43
C THR A 62 6.41 8.31 9.72
N LEU A 63 6.10 7.06 9.34
CA LEU A 63 4.91 6.70 8.57
C LEU A 63 3.63 6.76 9.41
N ARG A 64 3.74 6.36 10.68
CA ARG A 64 2.67 6.36 11.66
C ARG A 64 3.22 6.81 13.03
N PRO A 65 3.50 8.11 13.20
CA PRO A 65 4.12 8.64 14.42
C PRO A 65 3.33 8.36 15.70
N THR A 66 1.99 8.33 15.59
CA THR A 66 1.08 8.07 16.70
C THR A 66 0.08 6.97 16.34
N ILE A 67 -0.58 6.39 17.35
CA ILE A 67 -1.60 5.35 17.13
C ILE A 67 -2.80 5.85 16.31
N ASN A 68 -3.07 7.16 16.35
CA ASN A 68 -4.16 7.80 15.62
C ASN A 68 -3.79 8.11 14.17
N ASP A 69 -2.52 7.97 13.79
CA ASP A 69 -2.10 8.16 12.41
C ASP A 69 -2.40 6.90 11.59
N HIS A 70 -2.64 7.12 10.30
CA HIS A 70 -3.14 6.09 9.39
C HIS A 70 -2.17 5.88 8.23
N VAL A 71 -2.18 4.68 7.66
CA VAL A 71 -1.42 4.33 6.47
C VAL A 71 -2.38 3.71 5.46
N LEU A 72 -2.35 4.20 4.23
CA LEU A 72 -3.12 3.67 3.10
C LEU A 72 -2.14 3.14 2.06
N TRP A 73 -2.30 1.89 1.66
CA TRP A 73 -1.59 1.33 0.51
C TRP A 73 -2.52 1.30 -0.69
N MET A 74 -2.01 1.71 -1.84
CA MET A 74 -2.75 1.70 -3.09
C MET A 74 -1.81 1.57 -4.28
N GLY A 75 -2.36 1.30 -5.45
CA GLY A 75 -1.61 1.24 -6.70
C GLY A 75 -1.84 -0.08 -7.41
N ASP A 76 -0.84 -0.46 -8.22
CA ASP A 76 -0.88 -1.67 -9.02
C ASP A 76 0.14 -2.67 -8.47
N PHE A 77 -0.37 -3.68 -7.77
CA PHE A 77 0.45 -4.71 -7.18
C PHE A 77 0.89 -5.78 -8.19
N ASN A 78 0.28 -5.87 -9.38
CA ASN A 78 0.49 -6.95 -10.36
C ASN A 78 0.63 -8.35 -9.73
N ARG A 79 -0.18 -8.63 -8.71
CA ARG A 79 -0.31 -9.93 -8.05
C ARG A 79 -1.75 -10.39 -8.12
N HIS A 80 -1.93 -11.67 -8.39
CA HIS A 80 -3.22 -12.29 -8.58
C HIS A 80 -3.46 -13.32 -7.49
N HIS A 81 -4.45 -13.08 -6.64
CA HIS A 81 -4.80 -13.95 -5.52
C HIS A 81 -6.33 -13.94 -5.31
N PRO A 82 -6.94 -15.09 -4.95
CA PRO A 82 -8.38 -15.19 -4.66
C PRO A 82 -8.91 -14.21 -3.59
N LEU A 83 -8.03 -13.64 -2.75
CA LEU A 83 -8.44 -12.69 -1.71
C LEU A 83 -8.90 -11.34 -2.27
N TRP A 84 -8.38 -10.92 -3.43
CA TRP A 84 -8.73 -9.64 -4.06
C TRP A 84 -9.17 -9.74 -5.51
N GLU A 85 -9.15 -10.94 -6.07
CA GLU A 85 -9.51 -11.18 -7.45
C GLU A 85 -10.59 -12.27 -7.57
N GLU A 86 -11.43 -12.10 -8.58
CA GLU A 86 -12.56 -12.98 -8.85
C GLU A 86 -12.10 -14.32 -9.43
N MET A 87 -12.81 -15.40 -9.08
CA MET A 87 -12.49 -16.76 -9.52
C MET A 87 -12.52 -16.95 -11.06
N ARG A 88 -13.21 -16.08 -11.81
CA ARG A 88 -13.14 -16.09 -13.29
C ARG A 88 -11.73 -15.85 -13.83
N HIS A 89 -10.86 -15.20 -13.06
CA HIS A 89 -9.46 -14.95 -13.41
C HIS A 89 -8.49 -15.95 -12.76
N HIS A 90 -8.97 -17.13 -12.31
CA HIS A 90 -8.13 -18.11 -11.63
C HIS A 90 -6.89 -18.56 -12.41
N HIS A 91 -6.94 -18.48 -13.74
CA HIS A 91 -5.81 -18.78 -14.62
C HIS A 91 -4.63 -17.80 -14.44
N LEU A 92 -4.84 -16.63 -13.83
CA LEU A 92 -3.79 -15.67 -13.49
C LEU A 92 -3.20 -15.90 -12.10
N PHE A 93 -3.84 -16.73 -11.24
CA PHE A 93 -3.42 -16.90 -9.86
C PHE A 93 -2.02 -17.49 -9.76
N ASN A 94 -1.19 -16.86 -8.92
CA ASN A 94 0.15 -17.32 -8.63
C ASN A 94 0.46 -17.06 -7.16
N TYR A 95 0.22 -18.08 -6.33
CA TYR A 95 0.42 -18.00 -4.88
C TYR A 95 1.88 -17.69 -4.52
N THR A 96 2.85 -18.30 -5.19
CA THR A 96 4.28 -18.04 -4.92
C THR A 96 4.63 -16.56 -5.13
N ALA A 97 4.09 -15.93 -6.17
CA ALA A 97 4.30 -14.51 -6.43
C ALA A 97 3.49 -13.61 -5.48
N ALA A 98 2.29 -14.03 -5.08
CA ALA A 98 1.37 -13.22 -4.27
C ALA A 98 1.63 -13.31 -2.75
N ASN A 99 2.14 -14.43 -2.24
CA ASN A 99 2.36 -14.66 -0.80
C ASN A 99 3.19 -13.57 -0.11
N PRO A 100 4.28 -13.04 -0.69
CA PRO A 100 5.01 -11.94 -0.07
C PRO A 100 4.11 -10.72 0.22
N LEU A 101 3.18 -10.40 -0.68
CA LEU A 101 2.22 -9.32 -0.45
C LEU A 101 1.20 -9.69 0.64
N ILE A 102 0.79 -10.96 0.72
CA ILE A 102 -0.06 -11.47 1.82
C ILE A 102 0.63 -11.30 3.17
N ASP A 103 1.90 -11.68 3.25
CA ASP A 103 2.69 -11.59 4.46
C ASP A 103 2.81 -10.13 4.91
N LEU A 104 3.08 -9.20 3.98
CA LEU A 104 3.09 -7.77 4.28
C LEU A 104 1.73 -7.24 4.75
N ILE A 105 0.64 -7.64 4.09
CA ILE A 105 -0.72 -7.26 4.52
C ILE A 105 -0.97 -7.71 5.97
N ALA A 106 -0.59 -8.95 6.31
CA ALA A 106 -0.75 -9.50 7.65
C ALA A 106 0.17 -8.79 8.68
N ASN A 107 1.45 -8.65 8.37
CA ASN A 107 2.46 -8.06 9.25
C ASN A 107 2.12 -6.62 9.64
N TYR A 108 1.57 -5.84 8.70
CA TYR A 108 1.22 -4.44 8.92
C TYR A 108 -0.27 -4.20 9.26
N GLY A 109 -1.04 -5.27 9.45
CA GLY A 109 -2.45 -5.19 9.84
C GLY A 109 -3.31 -4.46 8.81
N MET A 110 -3.00 -4.62 7.52
CA MET A 110 -3.70 -3.95 6.43
C MET A 110 -5.05 -4.61 6.19
N ILE A 111 -6.08 -3.80 5.97
CA ILE A 111 -7.43 -4.26 5.62
C ILE A 111 -7.72 -3.89 4.17
N GLN A 112 -8.15 -4.88 3.40
CA GLN A 112 -8.54 -4.69 2.01
C GLN A 112 -9.91 -3.98 1.93
N LEU A 113 -9.97 -2.89 1.17
CA LEU A 113 -11.19 -2.08 1.01
C LEU A 113 -12.15 -2.55 -0.09
N ARG A 114 -11.78 -3.57 -0.88
CA ARG A 114 -12.66 -4.08 -1.93
C ARG A 114 -13.86 -4.77 -1.29
N CYS A 115 -15.07 -4.31 -1.62
CA CYS A 115 -16.30 -5.07 -1.36
C CYS A 115 -16.16 -6.42 -2.06
N THR A 116 -16.08 -7.51 -1.29
CA THR A 116 -16.56 -8.80 -1.77
C THR A 116 -18.01 -8.57 -2.16
N GLY A 117 -18.34 -8.68 -3.44
CA GLY A 117 -19.73 -8.64 -3.87
C GLY A 117 -20.51 -9.64 -3.01
N GLY A 118 -21.52 -9.15 -2.30
CA GLY A 118 -22.42 -10.02 -1.59
C GLY A 118 -23.02 -10.99 -2.59
N GLU A 119 -22.82 -12.29 -2.38
CA GLU A 119 -23.95 -13.18 -2.54
C GLU A 119 -24.94 -12.77 -1.44
N GLU A 120 -25.90 -11.91 -1.79
CA GLU A 120 -27.15 -11.87 -1.02
C GLU A 120 -27.87 -13.21 -1.22
N PRO A 121 -28.55 -13.72 -0.17
CA PRO A 121 -29.23 -15.01 -0.17
C PRO A 121 -30.42 -15.08 -1.14
#